data_AF-A0A953UQ03-F1
#
_entry.id   AF-A0A953UQ03-F1
#
_cell.length_a   1.000
_cell.length_b   1.000
_cell.length_c   1.000
_cell.angle_alpha   90.00
_cell.angle_beta   90.00
_cell.angle_gamma   90.00
#
_symmetry.space_group_name_H-M   'P 1'
#
loop_
_entity.id
_entity.type
_entity.pdbx_description
1 polymer ?
#
loop_
_entity_poly.entity_id
_entity_poly.type
_entity_poly.pdbx_seq_one_letter_code
_entity_poly.pdbx_strand_id
1 'polypeptide(L)'
;MRNFDSLSEREILALAISLEEEDERVYADFAEGLRENFAASAAVFDGMRTEESGHRRRLIELYRQRFGEHIPLIRRQDVKGFVQRKPTWLVRPLGLEVVRKQASTMEVESRRFYEKAAARAQDAGARQLLDDLAQEERSHEDRAEKLAADKLQPDVKREEDEARRRLFVLQIVQPGLAGLMDGSVSTLAPVFAAAFATRNSWDAFVVGLAASVGAGISMGFAEALSDDGRLTGRGHPWVRGLICGLMTALGGIGHTLPFLIGDFRAAMVAAIVVVLIELAAISWIRHRYMDTPTLSAALQVGLGGALVFLTGVLIGSS
;
A
#
# COMPACT_ATOMS: atom_id res chain seq x y z
N MET A 1 5.30 9.57 -30.38
CA MET A 1 3.85 9.60 -30.06
C MET A 1 3.12 10.50 -31.06
N ARG A 2 2.12 9.97 -31.77
CA ARG A 2 1.22 10.77 -32.63
C ARG A 2 0.09 11.40 -31.82
N ASN A 3 -0.48 12.50 -32.31
CA ASN A 3 -1.69 13.05 -31.72
C ASN A 3 -2.88 12.15 -32.09
N PHE A 4 -3.80 11.91 -31.16
CA PHE A 4 -5.04 11.19 -31.44
C PHE A 4 -5.79 11.79 -32.65
N ASP A 5 -5.76 13.12 -32.77
CA ASP A 5 -6.44 13.82 -33.85
C ASP A 5 -5.85 13.61 -35.25
N SER A 6 -4.66 13.01 -35.33
CA SER A 6 -4.02 12.67 -36.60
C SER A 6 -4.31 11.24 -37.06
N LEU A 7 -5.04 10.44 -36.27
CA LEU A 7 -5.32 9.04 -36.58
C LEU A 7 -6.47 8.94 -37.59
N SER A 8 -6.28 8.06 -38.57
CA SER A 8 -7.33 7.60 -39.47
C SER A 8 -8.30 6.66 -38.74
N GLU A 9 -9.49 6.45 -39.30
CA GLU A 9 -10.49 5.55 -38.71
C GLU A 9 -9.98 4.11 -38.58
N ARG A 10 -9.19 3.64 -39.56
CA ARG A 10 -8.48 2.35 -39.49
C ARG A 10 -7.55 2.28 -38.28
N GLU A 11 -6.78 3.34 -38.05
CA GLU A 11 -5.85 3.42 -36.90
C GLU A 11 -6.59 3.55 -35.56
N ILE A 12 -7.74 4.23 -35.53
CA ILE A 12 -8.59 4.33 -34.33
C ILE A 12 -9.14 2.96 -33.95
N LEU A 13 -9.71 2.20 -34.89
CA LEU A 13 -10.22 0.86 -34.59
C LEU A 13 -9.09 -0.11 -34.21
N ALA A 14 -7.94 -0.04 -34.87
CA ALA A 14 -6.78 -0.86 -34.50
C ALA A 14 -6.26 -0.56 -33.08
N LEU A 15 -6.25 0.72 -32.70
CA LEU A 15 -5.94 1.15 -31.34
C LEU A 15 -7.00 0.66 -30.35
N ALA A 16 -8.30 0.75 -30.67
CA ALA A 16 -9.37 0.24 -29.83
C ALA A 16 -9.17 -1.25 -29.51
N ILE A 17 -8.90 -2.06 -30.53
CA ILE A 17 -8.62 -3.50 -30.37
C ILE A 17 -7.40 -3.72 -29.45
N SER A 18 -6.33 -2.95 -29.62
CA SER A 18 -5.14 -3.07 -28.79
C SER A 18 -5.39 -2.66 -27.33
N LEU A 19 -6.27 -1.68 -27.08
CA LEU A 19 -6.66 -1.28 -25.72
C LEU A 19 -7.42 -2.40 -25.02
N GLU A 20 -8.41 -2.99 -25.69
CA GLU A 20 -9.18 -4.13 -25.17
C GLU A 20 -8.31 -5.36 -24.87
N GLU A 21 -7.34 -5.66 -25.75
CA GLU A 21 -6.39 -6.75 -25.51
C GLU A 21 -5.47 -6.50 -24.32
N GLU A 22 -5.06 -5.25 -24.11
CA GLU A 22 -4.23 -4.86 -22.97
C GLU A 22 -5.05 -4.91 -21.67
N ASP A 23 -6.27 -4.37 -21.68
CA ASP A 23 -7.16 -4.28 -20.52
C ASP A 23 -7.64 -5.68 -20.08
N GLU A 24 -7.93 -6.61 -21.01
CA GLU A 24 -8.21 -8.01 -20.69
C GLU A 24 -7.05 -8.66 -19.91
N ARG A 25 -5.81 -8.44 -20.33
CA ARG A 25 -4.62 -9.00 -19.66
C ARG A 25 -4.41 -8.38 -18.29
N VAL A 26 -4.66 -7.08 -18.16
CA VAL A 26 -4.58 -6.38 -16.88
C VAL A 26 -5.62 -6.92 -15.90
N TYR A 27 -6.86 -7.16 -16.33
CA TYR A 27 -7.88 -7.78 -15.50
C TYR A 27 -7.53 -9.21 -15.10
N ALA A 28 -6.93 -9.99 -16.00
CA ALA A 28 -6.42 -11.32 -15.67
C ALA A 28 -5.33 -11.27 -14.59
N ASP A 29 -4.38 -10.32 -14.68
CA ASP A 29 -3.33 -10.13 -13.68
C ASP A 29 -3.90 -9.71 -12.31
N PHE A 30 -4.95 -8.88 -12.30
CA PHE A 30 -5.66 -8.49 -11.09
C PHE A 30 -6.35 -9.68 -10.42
N ALA A 31 -7.09 -10.47 -11.21
CA ALA A 31 -7.77 -11.66 -10.71
C ALA A 31 -6.77 -12.66 -10.12
N GLU A 32 -5.68 -12.93 -10.84
CA GLU A 32 -4.63 -13.85 -10.38
C GLU A 32 -3.95 -13.36 -9.11
N GLY A 33 -3.61 -12.06 -9.02
CA GLY A 33 -2.95 -11.50 -7.85
C GLY A 33 -3.83 -11.42 -6.59
N LEU A 34 -5.15 -11.40 -6.76
CA LEU A 34 -6.11 -11.35 -5.66
C LEU A 34 -6.63 -12.73 -5.23
N ARG A 35 -6.49 -13.76 -6.08
CA ARG A 35 -7.14 -15.07 -5.92
C ARG A 35 -6.89 -15.76 -4.58
N GLU A 36 -5.69 -15.62 -4.01
CA GLU A 36 -5.31 -16.26 -2.76
C GLU A 36 -5.98 -15.62 -1.53
N ASN A 37 -6.03 -14.29 -1.48
CA ASN A 37 -6.46 -13.54 -0.28
C ASN A 37 -7.85 -12.88 -0.42
N PHE A 38 -8.32 -12.70 -1.66
CA PHE A 38 -9.53 -11.96 -2.03
C PHE A 38 -10.22 -12.66 -3.22
N ALA A 39 -10.61 -13.92 -3.04
CA ALA A 39 -11.14 -14.77 -4.11
C ALA A 39 -12.43 -14.22 -4.76
N ALA A 40 -13.30 -13.56 -3.99
CA ALA A 40 -14.53 -12.99 -4.52
C ALA A 40 -14.27 -11.71 -5.31
N SER A 41 -13.37 -10.86 -4.81
CA SER A 41 -12.88 -9.71 -5.58
C SER A 41 -12.16 -10.14 -6.87
N ALA A 42 -11.41 -11.24 -6.85
CA ALA A 42 -10.82 -11.83 -8.05
C ALA A 42 -11.90 -12.26 -9.07
N ALA A 43 -13.00 -12.87 -8.60
CA ALA A 43 -14.11 -13.27 -9.45
C ALA A 43 -14.82 -12.08 -10.14
N VAL A 44 -14.85 -10.90 -9.50
CA VAL A 44 -15.35 -9.67 -10.14
C VAL A 44 -14.49 -9.30 -11.34
N PHE A 45 -13.16 -9.31 -11.19
CA PHE A 45 -12.23 -9.01 -12.29
C PHE A 45 -12.22 -10.09 -13.40
N ASP A 46 -12.44 -11.36 -13.05
CA ASP A 46 -12.67 -12.43 -14.04
C ASP A 46 -13.95 -12.18 -14.88
N GLY A 47 -14.98 -11.58 -14.25
CA GLY A 47 -16.18 -11.10 -14.92
C GLY A 47 -15.91 -9.96 -15.89
N MET A 48 -15.24 -8.90 -15.44
CA MET A 48 -14.86 -7.76 -16.28
C MET A 48 -14.00 -8.19 -17.48
N ARG A 49 -13.03 -9.08 -17.25
CA ARG A 49 -12.20 -9.67 -18.31
C ARG A 49 -13.02 -10.30 -19.44
N THR A 50 -14.14 -10.94 -19.09
CA THR A 50 -15.04 -11.58 -20.06
C THR A 50 -15.80 -10.54 -20.89
N GLU A 51 -16.13 -9.39 -20.30
CA GLU A 51 -16.79 -8.26 -20.97
C GLU A 51 -15.83 -7.62 -22.00
N GLU A 52 -14.59 -7.31 -21.62
CA GLU A 52 -13.54 -6.79 -22.56
C GLU A 52 -13.29 -7.74 -23.74
N SER A 53 -13.28 -9.06 -23.48
CA SER A 53 -13.14 -10.05 -24.54
C SER A 53 -14.28 -9.98 -25.57
N GLY A 54 -15.50 -9.64 -25.11
CA GLY A 54 -16.66 -9.38 -25.94
C GLY A 54 -16.51 -8.10 -26.79
N HIS A 55 -16.03 -7.02 -26.18
CA HIS A 55 -15.73 -5.75 -26.84
C HIS A 55 -14.70 -5.94 -27.96
N ARG A 56 -13.55 -6.54 -27.64
CA ARG A 56 -12.50 -6.88 -28.61
C ARG A 56 -13.05 -7.64 -29.81
N ARG A 57 -13.86 -8.68 -29.57
CA ARG A 57 -14.39 -9.52 -30.65
C ARG A 57 -15.26 -8.72 -31.63
N ARG A 58 -16.11 -7.82 -31.12
CA ARG A 58 -16.93 -6.95 -31.98
C ARG A 58 -16.08 -5.96 -32.78
N LEU A 59 -15.05 -5.38 -32.15
CA LEU A 59 -14.12 -4.47 -32.83
C LEU A 59 -13.32 -5.16 -33.93
N ILE A 60 -12.81 -6.38 -33.68
CA ILE A 60 -12.11 -7.19 -34.69
C ILE A 60 -13.04 -7.51 -35.86
N GLU A 61 -14.28 -7.90 -35.58
CA GLU A 61 -15.26 -8.22 -36.63
C GLU A 61 -15.53 -7.00 -37.52
N LEU A 62 -15.80 -5.85 -36.91
CA LEU A 62 -16.00 -4.60 -37.65
C LEU A 62 -14.75 -4.20 -38.45
N TYR A 63 -13.56 -4.31 -37.83
CA TYR A 63 -12.31 -3.98 -38.50
C TYR A 63 -12.11 -4.88 -39.73
N ARG A 64 -12.32 -6.19 -39.59
CA ARG A 64 -12.18 -7.17 -40.66
C ARG A 64 -13.10 -6.86 -41.84
N GLN A 65 -14.36 -6.52 -41.55
CA GLN A 65 -15.34 -6.17 -42.59
C GLN A 65 -14.96 -4.91 -43.37
N ARG A 66 -14.30 -3.94 -42.74
CA ARG A 66 -14.00 -2.63 -43.36
C ARG A 66 -12.60 -2.51 -43.95
N PHE A 67 -11.61 -3.12 -43.31
CA PHE A 67 -10.19 -2.90 -43.59
C PHE A 67 -9.40 -4.20 -43.86
N GLY A 68 -10.06 -5.35 -43.81
CA GLY A 68 -9.47 -6.67 -44.04
C GLY A 68 -8.76 -7.25 -42.81
N GLU A 69 -8.00 -8.32 -43.02
CA GLU A 69 -7.42 -9.14 -41.93
C GLU A 69 -6.24 -8.47 -41.20
N HIS A 70 -5.55 -7.52 -41.85
CA HIS A 70 -4.33 -6.95 -41.28
C HIS A 70 -4.63 -5.77 -40.34
N ILE A 71 -4.64 -6.06 -39.04
CA ILE A 71 -4.72 -5.07 -37.95
C ILE A 71 -3.30 -4.57 -37.63
N PRO A 72 -2.97 -3.29 -37.85
CA PRO A 72 -1.69 -2.73 -37.45
C PRO A 72 -1.60 -2.65 -35.92
N LEU A 73 -0.44 -2.98 -35.35
CA LEU A 73 -0.20 -2.83 -33.92
C LEU A 73 -0.03 -1.34 -33.58
N ILE A 74 -0.98 -0.77 -32.83
CA ILE A 74 -0.93 0.60 -32.32
C ILE A 74 -1.22 0.55 -30.84
N ARG A 75 -0.24 0.94 -30.01
CA ARG A 75 -0.37 0.82 -28.56
C ARG A 75 -0.69 2.17 -27.93
N ARG A 76 -1.17 2.14 -26.69
CA ARG A 76 -1.50 3.36 -25.93
C ARG A 76 -0.32 4.35 -25.88
N GLN A 77 0.90 3.84 -25.72
CA GLN A 77 2.12 4.64 -25.64
C GLN A 77 2.51 5.30 -26.96
N ASP A 78 1.95 4.83 -28.08
CA ASP A 78 2.24 5.40 -29.40
C ASP A 78 1.39 6.65 -29.67
N VAL A 79 0.38 6.92 -28.83
CA VAL A 79 -0.61 8.00 -29.01
C VAL A 79 -0.66 8.92 -27.79
N LYS A 80 -0.66 10.23 -28.02
CA LYS A 80 -0.76 11.22 -26.94
C LYS A 80 -2.17 11.27 -26.35
N GLY A 81 -2.27 11.43 -25.04
CA GLY A 81 -3.54 11.62 -24.32
C GLY A 81 -3.88 10.49 -23.36
N PHE A 82 -3.20 9.35 -23.45
CA PHE A 82 -3.31 8.26 -22.47
C PHE A 82 -2.46 8.54 -21.23
N VAL A 83 -2.99 8.15 -20.08
CA VAL A 83 -2.28 8.13 -18.80
C VAL A 83 -1.23 7.03 -18.84
N GLN A 84 -0.01 7.33 -18.42
CA GLN A 84 1.00 6.28 -18.23
C GLN A 84 0.62 5.41 -17.03
N ARG A 85 0.24 4.16 -17.31
CA ARG A 85 -0.05 3.15 -16.30
C ARG A 85 1.26 2.44 -15.90
N LYS A 86 1.46 2.20 -14.60
CA LYS A 86 2.56 1.34 -14.15
C LYS A 86 2.21 -0.12 -14.48
N PRO A 87 3.16 -0.94 -14.97
CA PRO A 87 2.87 -2.35 -15.24
C PRO A 87 2.42 -3.06 -13.97
N THR A 88 1.26 -3.71 -14.02
CA THR A 88 0.61 -4.40 -12.90
C THR A 88 1.49 -5.47 -12.26
N TRP A 89 2.27 -6.20 -13.07
CA TRP A 89 3.20 -7.23 -12.60
C TRP A 89 4.37 -6.71 -11.75
N LEU A 90 4.72 -5.42 -11.86
CA LEU A 90 5.78 -4.80 -11.04
C LEU A 90 5.29 -4.36 -9.65
N VAL A 91 3.97 -4.37 -9.41
CA VAL A 91 3.37 -3.82 -8.19
C VAL A 91 2.78 -4.96 -7.34
N ARG A 92 3.59 -5.97 -7.03
CA ARG A 92 3.22 -7.06 -6.12
C ARG A 92 3.79 -6.82 -4.71
N PRO A 93 3.05 -7.13 -3.63
CA PRO A 93 1.66 -7.61 -3.61
C PRO A 93 0.66 -6.50 -4.01
N LEU A 94 -0.40 -6.89 -4.74
CA LEU A 94 -1.45 -5.97 -5.18
C LEU A 94 -2.42 -5.72 -4.01
N GLY A 95 -2.52 -4.48 -3.55
CA GLY A 95 -3.55 -4.09 -2.58
C GLY A 95 -4.92 -3.97 -3.26
N LEU A 96 -5.96 -4.55 -2.67
CA LEU A 96 -7.33 -4.56 -3.23
C LEU A 96 -7.82 -3.15 -3.63
N GLU A 97 -7.58 -2.13 -2.81
CA GLU A 97 -7.96 -0.75 -3.11
C GLU A 97 -7.17 -0.15 -4.27
N VAL A 98 -5.88 -0.48 -4.38
CA VAL A 98 -5.03 -0.01 -5.49
C VAL A 98 -5.53 -0.60 -6.80
N VAL A 99 -5.88 -1.89 -6.80
CA VAL A 99 -6.45 -2.58 -7.96
C VAL A 99 -7.78 -1.96 -8.35
N ARG A 100 -8.72 -1.77 -7.41
CA ARG A 100 -10.03 -1.13 -7.69
C ARG A 100 -9.88 0.28 -8.26
N LYS A 101 -8.98 1.09 -7.68
CA LYS A 101 -8.71 2.45 -8.17
C LYS A 101 -8.08 2.43 -9.57
N GLN A 102 -7.19 1.48 -9.81
CA GLN A 102 -6.58 1.32 -11.12
C GLN A 102 -7.65 0.94 -12.15
N ALA A 103 -8.44 -0.10 -11.91
CA ALA A 103 -9.58 -0.50 -12.76
C ALA A 103 -10.51 0.69 -13.06
N SER A 104 -10.98 1.42 -12.03
CA SER A 104 -11.80 2.63 -12.24
C SER A 104 -11.14 3.68 -13.13
N THR A 105 -9.83 3.88 -13.02
CA THR A 105 -9.10 4.79 -13.91
C THR A 105 -9.04 4.28 -15.34
N MET A 106 -8.96 2.95 -15.53
CA MET A 106 -8.95 2.31 -16.84
C MET A 106 -10.29 2.52 -17.54
N GLU A 107 -11.39 2.21 -16.87
CA GLU A 107 -12.77 2.38 -17.36
C GLU A 107 -13.06 3.82 -17.80
N VAL A 108 -12.67 4.81 -16.99
CA VAL A 108 -12.86 6.23 -17.32
C VAL A 108 -12.05 6.63 -18.55
N GLU A 109 -10.85 6.06 -18.72
CA GLU A 109 -10.00 6.31 -19.88
C GLU A 109 -10.57 5.67 -21.15
N SER A 110 -11.00 4.41 -21.09
CA SER A 110 -11.62 3.65 -22.19
C SER A 110 -12.92 4.31 -22.65
N ARG A 111 -13.80 4.68 -21.71
CA ARG A 111 -15.00 5.48 -22.03
C ARG A 111 -14.67 6.76 -22.80
N ARG A 112 -13.72 7.56 -22.30
CA ARG A 112 -13.33 8.82 -22.95
C ARG A 112 -12.71 8.59 -24.33
N PHE A 113 -11.97 7.50 -24.50
CA PHE A 113 -11.43 7.11 -25.78
C PHE A 113 -12.57 6.81 -26.77
N TYR A 114 -13.54 5.98 -26.38
CA TYR A 114 -14.68 5.63 -27.22
C TYR A 114 -15.57 6.83 -27.57
N GLU A 115 -15.89 7.70 -26.61
CA GLU A 115 -16.64 8.94 -26.86
C GLU A 115 -15.94 9.82 -27.93
N LYS A 116 -14.61 9.95 -27.85
CA LYS A 116 -13.83 10.72 -28.83
C LYS A 116 -13.68 9.99 -30.17
N ALA A 117 -13.57 8.68 -30.16
CA ALA A 117 -13.49 7.85 -31.37
C ALA A 117 -14.80 7.91 -32.16
N ALA A 118 -15.95 7.75 -31.47
CA ALA A 118 -17.28 7.83 -32.06
C ALA A 118 -17.54 9.21 -32.71
N ALA A 119 -17.15 10.30 -32.03
CA ALA A 119 -17.29 11.66 -32.56
C ALA A 119 -16.51 11.89 -33.87
N ARG A 120 -15.47 11.09 -34.14
CA ARG A 120 -14.62 11.21 -35.33
C ARG A 120 -14.92 10.15 -36.40
N ALA A 121 -15.62 9.08 -36.05
CA ALA A 121 -16.00 8.04 -36.98
C ALA A 121 -16.92 8.60 -38.07
N GLN A 122 -16.61 8.35 -39.34
CA GLN A 122 -17.42 8.81 -40.47
C GLN A 122 -18.42 7.75 -40.91
N ASP A 123 -18.03 6.48 -40.79
CA ASP A 123 -18.90 5.35 -41.06
C ASP A 123 -19.93 5.17 -39.95
N ALA A 124 -21.17 4.88 -40.36
CA ALA A 124 -22.27 4.73 -39.42
C ALA A 124 -22.10 3.50 -38.52
N GLY A 125 -21.61 2.38 -39.07
CA GLY A 125 -21.39 1.15 -38.31
C GLY A 125 -20.31 1.29 -37.25
N ALA A 126 -19.19 1.92 -37.60
CA ALA A 126 -18.13 2.23 -36.63
C ALA A 126 -18.57 3.25 -35.59
N ARG A 127 -19.28 4.31 -36.00
CA ARG A 127 -19.81 5.28 -35.05
C ARG A 127 -20.75 4.62 -34.05
N GLN A 128 -21.66 3.77 -34.53
CA GLN A 128 -22.59 3.04 -33.68
C GLN A 128 -21.84 2.13 -32.69
N LEU A 129 -20.94 1.27 -33.16
CA LEU A 129 -20.22 0.35 -32.28
C LEU A 129 -19.39 1.10 -31.22
N LEU A 130 -18.72 2.18 -31.60
CA LEU A 130 -17.91 2.97 -30.67
C LEU A 130 -18.80 3.72 -29.64
N ASP A 131 -19.99 4.17 -30.02
CA ASP A 131 -20.94 4.79 -29.08
C ASP A 131 -21.54 3.74 -28.13
N ASP A 132 -21.93 2.57 -28.65
CA ASP A 132 -22.41 1.44 -27.85
C ASP A 132 -21.35 1.02 -26.82
N LEU A 133 -20.08 0.89 -27.24
CA LEU A 133 -18.97 0.61 -26.32
C LEU A 133 -18.81 1.72 -25.28
N ALA A 134 -18.87 3.01 -25.66
CA ALA A 134 -18.79 4.10 -24.68
C ALA A 134 -19.92 4.04 -23.63
N GLN A 135 -21.11 3.60 -24.01
CA GLN A 135 -22.24 3.40 -23.09
C GLN A 135 -22.06 2.18 -22.19
N GLU A 136 -21.50 1.09 -22.73
CA GLU A 136 -21.13 -0.10 -21.98
C GLU A 136 -20.07 0.24 -20.93
N GLU A 137 -18.95 0.88 -21.30
CA GLU A 137 -17.91 1.36 -20.37
C GLU A 137 -18.45 2.31 -19.30
N ARG A 138 -19.45 3.14 -19.63
CA ARG A 138 -20.11 4.00 -18.63
C ARG A 138 -20.83 3.17 -17.57
N SER A 139 -21.36 2.03 -17.97
CA SER A 139 -22.09 1.10 -17.11
C SER A 139 -21.16 0.10 -16.41
N HIS A 140 -19.86 0.07 -16.70
CA HIS A 140 -18.91 -0.84 -16.06
C HIS A 140 -18.77 -0.59 -14.55
N GLU A 141 -18.92 0.65 -14.07
CA GLU A 141 -18.96 0.93 -12.62
C GLU A 141 -20.18 0.27 -11.96
N ASP A 142 -21.37 0.49 -12.50
CA ASP A 142 -22.62 -0.17 -12.06
C ASP A 142 -22.53 -1.69 -12.19
N ARG A 143 -21.84 -2.19 -13.22
CA ARG A 143 -21.66 -3.61 -13.49
C ARG A 143 -20.69 -4.23 -12.49
N ALA A 144 -19.58 -3.58 -12.19
CA ALA A 144 -18.66 -3.97 -11.14
C ALA A 144 -19.35 -3.96 -9.77
N GLU A 145 -20.25 -3.02 -9.50
CA GLU A 145 -21.09 -3.03 -8.29
C GLU A 145 -22.07 -4.20 -8.27
N LYS A 146 -22.72 -4.53 -9.39
CA LYS A 146 -23.60 -5.70 -9.48
C LYS A 146 -22.84 -7.02 -9.33
N LEU A 147 -21.68 -7.13 -9.98
CA LEU A 147 -20.78 -8.27 -9.82
C LEU A 147 -20.27 -8.34 -8.39
N ALA A 148 -19.98 -7.21 -7.74
CA ALA A 148 -19.65 -7.18 -6.33
C ALA A 148 -20.85 -7.61 -5.47
N ALA A 149 -22.07 -7.17 -5.74
CA ALA A 149 -23.25 -7.61 -4.99
C ALA A 149 -23.51 -9.12 -5.13
N ASP A 150 -23.27 -9.69 -6.32
CA ASP A 150 -23.43 -11.13 -6.59
C ASP A 150 -22.28 -11.96 -5.98
N LYS A 151 -21.03 -11.52 -6.15
CA LYS A 151 -19.82 -12.27 -5.74
C LYS A 151 -19.37 -11.98 -4.30
N LEU A 152 -19.55 -10.76 -3.81
CA LEU A 152 -19.22 -10.31 -2.46
C LEU A 152 -20.48 -10.23 -1.60
N GLN A 153 -21.10 -11.39 -1.37
CA GLN A 153 -22.16 -11.52 -0.37
C GLN A 153 -21.66 -11.05 1.02
N PRO A 154 -22.55 -10.60 1.93
CA PRO A 154 -22.13 -9.98 3.20
C PRO A 154 -21.13 -10.80 4.02
N ASP A 155 -21.29 -12.12 4.05
CA ASP A 155 -20.38 -13.01 4.78
C ASP A 155 -19.00 -13.09 4.13
N VAL A 156 -18.94 -13.19 2.80
CA VAL A 156 -17.69 -13.24 2.02
C VAL A 156 -16.94 -11.92 2.11
N LYS A 157 -17.66 -10.79 2.08
CA LYS A 157 -17.07 -9.46 2.29
C LYS A 157 -16.40 -9.38 3.67
N ARG A 158 -17.05 -9.93 4.71
CA ARG A 158 -16.49 -9.95 6.06
C ARG A 158 -15.22 -10.81 6.14
N GLU A 159 -15.19 -11.95 5.45
CA GLU A 159 -13.98 -12.78 5.35
C GLU A 159 -12.82 -12.06 4.65
N GLU A 160 -13.08 -11.36 3.54
CA GLU A 160 -12.06 -10.54 2.86
C GLU A 160 -11.58 -9.37 3.73
N ASP A 161 -12.48 -8.72 4.47
CA ASP A 161 -12.13 -7.65 5.41
C ASP A 161 -11.28 -8.18 6.58
N GLU A 162 -11.56 -9.38 7.07
CA GLU A 162 -10.73 -10.06 8.07
C GLU A 162 -9.34 -10.42 7.51
N ALA A 163 -9.27 -10.97 6.29
CA ALA A 163 -8.01 -11.27 5.62
C ALA A 163 -7.17 -9.99 5.45
N ARG A 164 -7.80 -8.89 5.01
CA ARG A 164 -7.17 -7.58 4.91
C ARG A 164 -6.63 -7.09 6.25
N ARG A 165 -7.43 -7.21 7.33
CA ARG A 165 -7.00 -6.81 8.68
C ARG A 165 -5.81 -7.63 9.15
N ARG A 166 -5.82 -8.95 8.91
CA ARG A 166 -4.71 -9.85 9.26
C ARG A 166 -3.43 -9.46 8.53
N LEU A 167 -3.49 -9.24 7.21
CA LEU A 167 -2.34 -8.79 6.43
C LEU A 167 -1.81 -7.43 6.91
N PHE A 168 -2.70 -6.47 7.19
CA PHE A 168 -2.29 -5.17 7.75
C PHE A 168 -1.54 -5.33 9.09
N VAL A 169 -2.07 -6.17 9.98
CA VAL A 169 -1.42 -6.44 11.27
C VAL A 169 -0.05 -7.07 11.06
N LEU A 170 0.08 -8.08 10.20
CA LEU A 170 1.35 -8.79 9.96
C LEU A 170 2.40 -7.92 9.28
N GLN A 171 2.01 -7.10 8.31
CA GLN A 171 2.93 -6.38 7.43
C GLN A 171 3.31 -4.99 7.93
N ILE A 172 2.42 -4.34 8.68
CA ILE A 172 2.60 -2.96 9.14
C ILE A 172 2.67 -2.90 10.67
N VAL A 173 1.65 -3.42 11.36
CA VAL A 173 1.52 -3.22 12.81
C VAL A 173 2.57 -4.02 13.58
N GLN A 174 2.81 -5.28 13.24
CA GLN A 174 3.80 -6.13 13.90
C GLN A 174 5.22 -5.57 13.80
N PRO A 175 5.79 -5.32 12.61
CA PRO A 175 7.14 -4.77 12.52
C PRO A 175 7.22 -3.37 13.14
N GLY A 176 6.18 -2.54 13.00
CA GLY A 176 6.16 -1.21 13.61
C GLY A 176 6.10 -1.24 15.13
N LEU A 177 5.30 -2.14 15.71
CA LEU A 177 5.20 -2.31 17.16
C LEU A 177 6.48 -2.92 17.74
N ALA A 178 7.09 -3.89 17.04
CA ALA A 178 8.38 -4.44 17.42
C ALA A 178 9.46 -3.34 17.43
N GLY A 179 9.48 -2.50 16.39
CA GLY A 179 10.37 -1.35 16.32
C GLY A 179 10.13 -0.35 17.46
N LEU A 180 8.88 0.08 17.69
CA LEU A 180 8.54 0.99 18.79
C LEU A 180 8.96 0.45 20.16
N MET A 181 8.72 -0.84 20.41
CA MET A 181 9.10 -1.48 21.67
C MET A 181 10.62 -1.49 21.85
N ASP A 182 11.36 -1.84 20.80
CA ASP A 182 12.81 -1.84 20.84
C ASP A 182 13.36 -0.43 21.05
N GLY A 183 12.92 0.54 20.23
CA GLY A 183 13.37 1.93 20.32
C GLY A 183 13.03 2.57 21.66
N SER A 184 11.77 2.51 22.08
CA SER A 184 11.31 3.20 23.29
C SER A 184 11.85 2.58 24.58
N VAL A 185 12.27 1.32 24.57
CA VAL A 185 12.81 0.64 25.76
C VAL A 185 14.34 0.64 25.75
N SER A 186 14.98 0.25 24.65
CA SER A 186 16.44 0.04 24.60
C SER A 186 17.24 1.35 24.70
N THR A 187 16.70 2.49 24.24
CA THR A 187 17.40 3.77 24.29
C THR A 187 17.24 4.52 25.61
N LEU A 188 16.33 4.07 26.50
CA LEU A 188 16.18 4.67 27.83
C LEU A 188 17.48 4.56 28.62
N ALA A 189 18.10 3.38 28.66
CA ALA A 189 19.32 3.16 29.42
C ALA A 189 20.46 4.13 29.04
N PRO A 190 20.88 4.23 27.76
CA PRO A 190 21.96 5.13 27.38
C PRO A 190 21.60 6.62 27.57
N VAL A 191 20.37 7.04 27.27
CA VAL A 191 19.91 8.44 27.46
C VAL A 191 19.98 8.83 28.93
N PHE A 192 19.37 8.04 29.80
CA PHE A 192 19.33 8.36 31.22
C PHE A 192 20.71 8.17 31.86
N ALA A 193 21.50 7.19 31.45
CA ALA A 193 22.88 7.07 31.92
C ALA A 193 23.70 8.33 31.60
N ALA A 194 23.64 8.82 30.36
CA ALA A 194 24.30 10.06 29.97
C ALA A 194 23.77 11.28 30.73
N ALA A 195 22.44 11.38 30.88
CA ALA A 195 21.80 12.48 31.63
C ALA A 195 22.24 12.51 33.09
N PHE A 196 22.28 11.36 33.78
CA PHE A 196 22.68 11.28 35.18
C PHE A 196 24.18 11.48 35.39
N ALA A 197 25.02 10.96 34.47
CA ALA A 197 26.47 11.07 34.55
C ALA A 197 26.96 12.50 34.28
N THR A 198 26.42 13.15 33.23
CA THR A 198 26.90 14.47 32.78
C THR A 198 26.15 15.63 33.43
N ARG A 199 24.91 15.39 33.87
CA ARG A 199 23.95 16.44 34.30
C ARG A 199 23.75 17.54 33.25
N ASN A 200 24.01 17.22 31.98
CA ASN A 200 23.90 18.13 30.85
C ASN A 200 22.84 17.62 29.88
N SER A 201 21.80 18.43 29.63
CA SER A 201 20.72 18.05 28.72
C SER A 201 21.24 17.82 27.29
N TRP A 202 22.21 18.61 26.82
CA TRP A 202 22.71 18.45 25.45
C TRP A 202 23.45 17.13 25.23
N ASP A 203 24.24 16.69 26.21
CA ASP A 203 24.97 15.43 26.11
C ASP A 203 24.00 14.23 26.10
N ALA A 204 22.94 14.30 26.94
CA ALA A 204 21.86 13.32 26.93
C ALA A 204 21.10 13.30 25.59
N PHE A 205 20.84 14.47 25.00
CA PHE A 205 20.21 14.59 23.69
C PHE A 205 21.07 13.94 22.58
N VAL A 206 22.37 14.24 22.55
CA VAL A 206 23.28 13.68 21.54
C VAL A 206 23.39 12.17 21.66
N VAL A 207 23.55 11.65 22.88
CA VAL A 207 23.61 10.20 23.13
C VAL A 207 22.28 9.54 22.74
N GLY A 208 21.15 10.14 23.10
CA GLY A 208 19.83 9.62 22.75
C GLY A 208 19.56 9.58 21.27
N LEU A 209 19.92 10.65 20.55
CA LEU A 209 19.76 10.72 19.11
C LEU A 209 20.64 9.67 18.42
N ALA A 210 21.90 9.55 18.85
CA ALA A 210 22.83 8.54 18.33
C ALA A 210 22.32 7.11 18.60
N ALA A 211 21.85 6.83 19.81
CA ALA A 211 21.28 5.53 20.18
C ALA A 211 20.02 5.21 19.35
N SER A 212 19.12 6.17 19.17
CA SER A 212 17.86 6.00 18.42
C SER A 212 18.09 5.74 16.94
N VAL A 213 18.96 6.53 16.30
CA VAL A 213 19.30 6.35 14.88
C VAL A 213 20.06 5.04 14.69
N GLY A 214 21.02 4.72 15.56
CA GLY A 214 21.79 3.48 15.51
C GLY A 214 20.91 2.24 15.67
N ALA A 215 20.02 2.25 16.67
CA ALA A 215 19.04 1.18 16.89
C ALA A 215 18.10 1.04 15.68
N GLY A 216 17.60 2.15 15.13
CA GLY A 216 16.74 2.14 13.95
C GLY A 216 17.38 1.51 12.72
N ILE A 217 18.65 1.84 12.44
CA ILE A 217 19.40 1.20 11.35
C ILE A 217 19.56 -0.30 11.62
N SER A 218 19.99 -0.66 12.83
CA SER A 218 20.25 -2.06 13.20
C SER A 218 18.99 -2.93 13.11
N MET A 219 17.90 -2.49 13.76
CA MET A 219 16.61 -3.18 13.74
C MET A 219 15.99 -3.25 12.35
N GLY A 220 16.14 -2.19 11.55
CA GLY A 220 15.65 -2.18 10.18
C GLY A 220 16.32 -3.24 9.31
N PHE A 221 17.64 -3.41 9.43
CA PHE A 221 18.36 -4.50 8.77
C PHE A 221 17.99 -5.86 9.34
N ALA A 222 17.88 -5.99 10.66
CA ALA A 222 17.51 -7.26 11.31
C ALA A 222 16.15 -7.77 10.81
N GLU A 223 15.14 -6.91 10.72
CA GLU A 223 13.81 -7.26 10.21
C GLU A 223 13.81 -7.48 8.69
N ALA A 224 14.56 -6.68 7.92
CA ALA A 224 14.67 -6.87 6.47
C ALA A 224 15.34 -8.20 6.07
N LEU A 225 16.26 -8.68 6.91
CA LEU A 225 17.01 -9.92 6.69
C LEU A 225 16.39 -11.12 7.41
N SER A 226 15.28 -10.94 8.14
CA SER A 226 14.72 -11.99 9.00
C SER A 226 14.08 -13.14 8.21
N ASP A 227 13.44 -12.83 7.08
CA ASP A 227 12.63 -13.74 6.26
C ASP A 227 12.28 -13.06 4.93
N ASP A 228 12.01 -13.84 3.88
CA ASP A 228 11.57 -13.34 2.58
C ASP A 228 10.05 -13.05 2.51
N GLY A 229 9.30 -13.46 3.54
CA GLY A 229 7.88 -13.18 3.72
C GLY A 229 6.96 -14.04 2.86
N ARG A 230 7.50 -14.96 2.05
CA ARG A 230 6.73 -15.76 1.07
C ARG A 230 5.91 -16.87 1.74
N LEU A 231 6.42 -17.45 2.82
CA LEU A 231 5.73 -18.51 3.58
C LEU A 231 4.95 -17.97 4.78
N THR A 232 5.33 -16.80 5.29
CA THR A 232 4.76 -16.23 6.53
C THR A 232 3.65 -15.21 6.26
N GLY A 233 3.44 -14.78 5.02
CA GLY A 233 2.46 -13.75 4.65
C GLY A 233 2.84 -12.33 5.12
N ARG A 234 4.04 -12.17 5.71
CA ARG A 234 4.53 -10.91 6.30
C ARG A 234 4.97 -9.88 5.24
N GLY A 235 4.87 -10.21 3.95
CA GLY A 235 5.09 -9.27 2.86
C GLY A 235 6.56 -8.93 2.63
N HIS A 236 6.81 -7.89 1.84
CA HIS A 236 8.14 -7.61 1.30
C HIS A 236 9.16 -7.25 2.40
N PRO A 237 10.32 -7.94 2.48
CA PRO A 237 11.25 -7.80 3.61
C PRO A 237 11.77 -6.38 3.81
N TRP A 238 12.14 -5.70 2.72
CA TRP A 238 12.62 -4.33 2.77
C TRP A 238 11.57 -3.33 3.29
N VAL A 239 10.29 -3.57 3.05
CA VAL A 239 9.21 -2.70 3.55
C VAL A 239 9.07 -2.88 5.06
N ARG A 240 9.09 -4.14 5.53
CA ARG A 240 9.07 -4.43 6.96
C ARG A 240 10.28 -3.84 7.68
N GLY A 241 11.47 -4.00 7.11
CA GLY A 241 12.69 -3.42 7.64
C GLY A 241 12.64 -1.89 7.73
N LEU A 242 12.13 -1.23 6.69
CA LEU A 242 11.93 0.22 6.72
C LEU A 242 10.95 0.64 7.83
N ILE A 243 9.81 -0.05 7.94
CA ILE A 243 8.80 0.23 8.98
C ILE A 243 9.41 0.01 10.37
N CYS A 244 10.01 -1.16 10.61
CA CYS A 244 10.62 -1.50 11.88
C CYS A 244 11.70 -0.47 12.27
N GLY A 245 12.65 -0.21 11.38
CA GLY A 245 13.76 0.72 11.66
C GLY A 245 13.30 2.16 11.91
N LEU A 246 12.35 2.66 11.13
CA LEU A 246 11.78 4.00 11.37
C LEU A 246 11.04 4.06 12.70
N MET A 247 10.25 3.05 13.03
CA MET A 247 9.50 3.01 14.29
C MET A 247 10.42 2.84 15.51
N THR A 248 11.54 2.11 15.39
CA THR A 248 12.61 2.07 16.39
C THR A 248 13.24 3.45 16.59
N ALA A 249 13.64 4.13 15.52
CA ALA A 249 14.21 5.46 15.64
C ALA A 249 13.22 6.46 16.26
N LEU A 250 11.95 6.41 15.84
CA LEU A 250 10.89 7.26 16.40
C LEU A 250 10.65 6.99 17.89
N GLY A 251 10.61 5.72 18.29
CA GLY A 251 10.45 5.33 19.69
C GLY A 251 11.59 5.83 20.58
N GLY A 252 12.83 5.83 20.06
CA GLY A 252 13.97 6.37 20.81
C GLY A 252 14.05 7.90 20.85
N ILE A 253 13.63 8.56 19.75
CA ILE A 253 13.70 10.03 19.65
C ILE A 253 12.69 10.70 20.60
N GLY A 254 11.50 10.13 20.79
CA GLY A 254 10.44 10.80 21.54
C GLY A 254 10.86 11.21 22.96
N HIS A 255 11.40 10.30 23.77
CA HIS A 255 11.93 10.61 25.10
C HIS A 255 13.31 11.30 25.10
N THR A 256 13.96 11.41 23.94
CA THR A 256 15.20 12.18 23.77
C THR A 256 14.91 13.67 23.54
N LEU A 257 13.84 14.03 22.83
CA LEU A 257 13.49 15.41 22.49
C LEU A 257 13.41 16.38 23.68
N PRO A 258 12.89 16.00 24.86
CA PRO A 258 12.85 16.88 26.02
C PRO A 258 14.22 17.39 26.48
N PHE A 259 15.31 16.70 26.15
CA PHE A 259 16.68 17.13 26.45
C PHE A 259 17.19 18.29 25.57
N LEU A 260 16.39 18.78 24.62
CA LEU A 260 16.61 20.09 24.00
C LEU A 260 16.33 21.26 24.96
N ILE A 261 15.63 21.01 26.07
CA ILE A 261 15.38 22.00 27.11
C ILE A 261 16.69 22.23 27.89
N GLY A 262 17.14 23.49 27.93
CA GLY A 262 18.39 23.86 28.61
C GLY A 262 18.36 23.67 30.13
N ASP A 263 17.19 23.69 30.76
CA ASP A 263 17.04 23.36 32.18
C ASP A 263 16.95 21.84 32.37
N PHE A 264 17.94 21.27 33.07
CA PHE A 264 18.05 19.83 33.27
C PHE A 264 16.86 19.22 34.02
N ARG A 265 16.32 19.91 35.03
CA ARG A 265 15.20 19.38 35.82
C ARG A 265 13.91 19.37 35.00
N ALA A 266 13.66 20.45 34.26
CA ALA A 266 12.53 20.53 33.33
C ALA A 266 12.65 19.48 32.23
N ALA A 267 13.84 19.31 31.63
CA ALA A 267 14.13 18.28 30.63
C ALA A 267 13.85 16.87 31.17
N MET A 268 14.33 16.57 32.38
CA MET A 268 14.16 15.26 33.03
C MET A 268 12.69 14.94 33.33
N VAL A 269 11.95 15.90 33.90
CA VAL A 269 10.51 15.70 34.18
C VAL A 269 9.73 15.50 32.88
N ALA A 270 10.01 16.31 31.86
CA ALA A 270 9.38 16.17 30.55
C ALA A 270 9.73 14.82 29.88
N ALA A 271 10.98 14.37 29.96
CA ALA A 271 11.39 13.05 29.47
C ALA A 271 10.63 11.91 30.15
N ILE A 272 10.52 11.91 31.47
CA ILE A 272 9.76 10.89 32.21
C ILE A 272 8.29 10.88 31.80
N VAL A 273 7.66 12.06 31.65
CA VAL A 273 6.27 12.16 31.19
C VAL A 273 6.11 11.59 29.78
N VAL A 274 7.03 11.91 28.86
CA VAL A 274 7.01 11.36 27.49
C VAL A 274 7.14 9.84 27.52
N VAL A 275 8.06 9.28 28.31
CA VAL A 275 8.22 7.82 28.45
C VAL A 275 6.92 7.17 28.93
N LEU A 276 6.22 7.75 29.92
CA LEU A 276 4.94 7.20 30.37
C LEU A 276 3.88 7.20 29.27
N ILE A 277 3.83 8.25 28.45
CA ILE A 277 2.93 8.35 27.29
C ILE A 277 3.31 7.32 26.22
N GLU A 278 4.59 7.17 25.91
CA GLU A 278 5.11 6.19 24.94
C GLU A 278 4.75 4.76 25.35
N LEU A 279 5.03 4.37 26.58
CA LEU A 279 4.73 3.02 27.09
C LEU A 279 3.22 2.76 27.13
N ALA A 280 2.41 3.76 27.48
CA ALA A 280 0.94 3.66 27.42
C ALA A 280 0.44 3.49 25.99
N ALA A 281 0.98 4.24 25.03
CA ALA A 281 0.64 4.14 23.62
C ALA A 281 1.01 2.76 23.05
N ILE A 282 2.21 2.25 23.34
CA ILE A 282 2.66 0.91 22.92
C ILE A 282 1.74 -0.16 23.49
N SER A 283 1.42 -0.09 24.78
CA SER A 283 0.51 -1.03 25.42
C SER A 283 -0.89 -1.01 24.79
N TRP A 284 -1.42 0.18 24.47
CA TRP A 284 -2.71 0.33 23.81
C TRP A 284 -2.70 -0.24 22.37
N ILE A 285 -1.67 0.05 21.57
CA ILE A 285 -1.52 -0.50 20.21
C ILE A 285 -1.46 -2.03 20.28
N ARG A 286 -0.68 -2.58 21.22
CA ARG A 286 -0.55 -4.02 21.41
C ARG A 286 -1.88 -4.68 21.80
N HIS A 287 -2.65 -4.06 22.69
CA HIS A 287 -4.00 -4.54 23.03
C HIS A 287 -4.95 -4.50 21.82
N ARG A 288 -4.98 -3.37 21.10
CA ARG A 288 -5.92 -3.11 20.00
C ARG A 288 -5.72 -4.00 18.77
N TYR A 289 -4.48 -4.40 18.49
CA TYR A 289 -4.11 -5.10 17.25
C TYR A 289 -3.55 -6.51 17.43
N MET A 290 -3.03 -6.88 18.62
CA MET A 290 -2.50 -8.23 18.89
C MET A 290 -3.41 -9.05 19.81
N ASP A 291 -4.62 -8.57 20.10
CA ASP A 291 -5.61 -9.23 20.97
C ASP A 291 -5.04 -9.65 22.35
N THR A 292 -4.02 -8.94 22.83
CA THR A 292 -3.39 -9.19 24.13
C THR A 292 -4.18 -8.55 25.27
N PRO A 293 -4.40 -9.21 26.42
CA PRO A 293 -5.09 -8.58 27.55
C PRO A 293 -4.40 -7.29 28.01
N THR A 294 -5.17 -6.22 28.26
CA THR A 294 -4.66 -4.88 28.63
C THR A 294 -3.67 -4.91 29.79
N LEU A 295 -3.98 -5.69 30.83
CA LEU A 295 -3.13 -5.81 32.01
C LEU A 295 -1.78 -6.47 31.69
N SER A 296 -1.77 -7.50 30.83
CA SER A 296 -0.54 -8.19 30.43
C SER A 296 0.32 -7.32 29.53
N ALA A 297 -0.29 -6.60 28.58
CA ALA A 297 0.43 -5.64 27.74
C ALA A 297 1.05 -4.50 28.54
N ALA A 298 0.30 -3.93 29.49
CA ALA A 298 0.81 -2.87 30.36
C ALA A 298 1.93 -3.34 31.29
N LEU A 299 1.80 -4.54 31.88
CA LEU A 299 2.82 -5.11 32.75
C LEU A 299 4.11 -5.42 31.99
N GLN A 300 4.03 -6.04 30.81
CA GLN A 300 5.22 -6.40 30.04
C GLN A 300 6.00 -5.17 29.55
N VAL A 301 5.30 -4.18 29.00
CA VAL A 301 5.91 -2.95 28.49
C VAL A 301 6.39 -2.07 29.65
N GLY A 302 5.59 -1.92 30.69
CA GLY A 302 5.91 -1.09 31.86
C GLY A 302 7.07 -1.65 32.69
N LEU A 303 7.08 -2.96 32.97
CA LEU A 303 8.16 -3.61 33.72
C LEU A 303 9.47 -3.58 32.93
N GLY A 304 9.42 -3.87 31.62
CA GLY A 304 10.59 -3.76 30.74
C GLY A 304 11.17 -2.35 30.73
N GLY A 305 10.33 -1.34 30.52
CA GLY A 305 10.74 0.06 30.55
C GLY A 305 11.34 0.49 31.89
N ALA A 306 10.72 0.10 33.01
CA ALA A 306 11.21 0.42 34.34
C ALA A 306 12.59 -0.20 34.63
N LEU A 307 12.81 -1.46 34.24
CA LEU A 307 14.09 -2.15 34.44
C LEU A 307 15.22 -1.49 33.64
N VAL A 308 14.97 -1.13 32.38
CA VAL A 308 15.99 -0.49 31.53
C VAL A 308 16.25 0.95 31.97
N PHE A 309 15.22 1.69 32.37
CA PHE A 309 15.37 3.00 33.00
C PHE A 309 16.24 2.92 34.26
N LEU A 310 15.92 2.03 35.20
CA LEU A 310 16.69 1.85 36.44
C LEU A 310 18.15 1.48 36.15
N THR A 311 18.38 0.64 35.15
CA THR A 311 19.74 0.30 34.69
C THR A 311 20.49 1.55 34.26
N GLY A 312 19.87 2.41 33.44
CA GLY A 312 20.46 3.68 33.01
C GLY A 312 20.78 4.61 34.19
N VAL A 313 19.86 4.76 35.13
CA VAL A 313 20.07 5.58 36.33
C VAL A 313 21.23 5.05 37.16
N LEU A 314 21.27 3.74 37.45
CA LEU A 314 22.31 3.13 38.27
C LEU A 314 23.69 3.30 37.63
N ILE A 315 23.82 2.98 36.34
CA ILE A 315 25.08 3.14 35.60
C ILE A 315 25.52 4.60 35.54
N GLY A 316 24.59 5.53 35.27
CA GLY A 316 24.91 6.96 35.20
C GLY A 316 25.20 7.62 36.55
N SER A 317 24.81 6.99 37.66
CA SER A 317 25.03 7.48 39.03
C SER A 317 26.28 6.90 39.70
N SER A 318 26.93 5.93 39.06
CA SER A 318 28.15 5.25 39.53
C SER A 318 29.40 5.99 39.07
#